data_AF-A0A6P1A8L6-F1
#
_entry.id   AF-A0A6P1A8L6-F1
#
_cell.length_a   1.000
_cell.length_b   1.000
_cell.length_c   1.000
_cell.angle_alpha   90.00
_cell.angle_beta   90.00
_cell.angle_gamma   90.00
#
_symmetry.space_group_name_H-M   'P 1'
#
loop_
_entity.id
_entity.type
_entity.pdbx_description
1 polymer ?
#
loop_
_entity_poly.entity_id
_entity_poly.type
_entity_poly.pdbx_seq_one_letter_code
_entity_poly.pdbx_strand_id
1 'polypeptide(L)'
;MSKTLTPPKSQFNWQPDLTAPIPVNDTPGVSEFIQETLALTKRLFIQLQRRPSTLMAGIIQPLMWLILFGALFQNAPQGIFGESLSYGKFLGAGVIVFTAFAGALNAGLPIMFDREFGFLNRLLVAPLVSRFSIVAASAIYIIALSLLQTVAIVTASSFLGAGLPNLAGLAMIGLIVFLLVVGVTALSLGLAFALPGHIELIAVIFVTNLPLLFASTALAPLSFMPKWLQVVASLNPLSYAIEPIRYLYLHNDWSVGSIVMQAPW
;
A
#
# COMPACT_ATOMS: atom_id res chain seq x y z
N MET A 1 -14.66 -75.36 -21.25
CA MET A 1 -15.72 -74.39 -21.59
C MET A 1 -16.04 -73.59 -20.33
N SER A 2 -15.44 -72.40 -20.18
CA SER A 2 -15.69 -71.52 -19.03
C SER A 2 -16.90 -70.64 -19.33
N LYS A 3 -17.99 -70.77 -18.56
CA LYS A 3 -19.19 -69.95 -18.69
C LYS A 3 -18.98 -68.64 -17.95
N THR A 4 -18.80 -67.55 -18.68
CA THR A 4 -18.76 -66.20 -18.14
C THR A 4 -20.19 -65.78 -17.78
N LEU A 5 -20.51 -65.68 -16.48
CA LEU A 5 -21.75 -65.11 -15.98
C LEU A 5 -21.65 -63.58 -15.98
N THR A 6 -22.33 -62.92 -16.90
CA THR A 6 -22.52 -61.46 -16.84
C THR A 6 -23.63 -61.10 -15.86
N PRO A 7 -23.44 -60.17 -14.91
CA PRO A 7 -24.50 -59.72 -14.03
C PRO A 7 -25.56 -58.90 -14.82
N PRO A 8 -26.82 -58.83 -14.35
CA PRO A 8 -27.85 -58.06 -15.03
C PRO A 8 -27.55 -56.57 -14.90
N LYS A 9 -27.70 -55.81 -16.00
CA LYS A 9 -27.60 -54.35 -16.00
C LYS A 9 -28.62 -53.79 -15.00
N SER A 10 -28.16 -53.18 -13.93
CA SER A 10 -29.01 -52.37 -13.07
C SER A 10 -29.54 -51.21 -13.91
N GLN A 11 -30.87 -51.11 -14.05
CA GLN A 11 -31.53 -49.94 -14.61
C GLN A 11 -31.42 -48.81 -13.59
N PHE A 12 -30.26 -48.19 -13.51
CA PHE A 12 -30.06 -46.99 -12.71
C PHE A 12 -30.66 -45.81 -13.48
N ASN A 13 -31.96 -45.59 -13.25
CA ASN A 13 -32.72 -44.51 -13.85
C ASN A 13 -32.40 -43.20 -13.09
N TRP A 14 -31.31 -42.52 -13.46
CA TRP A 14 -31.03 -41.17 -12.97
C TRP A 14 -31.99 -40.19 -13.63
N GLN A 15 -33.06 -39.84 -12.93
CA GLN A 15 -33.86 -38.66 -13.25
C GLN A 15 -33.47 -37.59 -12.24
N PRO A 16 -32.73 -36.53 -12.64
CA PRO A 16 -32.45 -35.43 -11.74
C PRO A 16 -33.79 -34.79 -11.36
N ASP A 17 -34.06 -34.68 -10.07
CA ASP A 17 -35.26 -34.03 -9.56
C ASP A 17 -35.15 -32.52 -9.81
N LEU A 18 -35.68 -32.07 -10.95
CA LEU A 18 -35.66 -30.66 -11.39
C LEU A 18 -36.59 -29.77 -10.55
N THR A 19 -37.31 -30.34 -9.57
CA THR A 19 -38.34 -29.62 -8.79
C THR A 19 -37.91 -29.26 -7.38
N ALA A 20 -36.77 -29.79 -6.90
CA ALA A 20 -36.23 -29.40 -5.61
C ALA A 20 -35.73 -27.95 -5.67
N PRO A 21 -36.32 -27.00 -4.92
CA PRO A 21 -35.74 -25.67 -4.82
C PRO A 21 -34.34 -25.82 -4.21
N ILE A 22 -33.33 -25.39 -4.97
CA ILE A 22 -31.98 -25.24 -4.44
C ILE A 22 -32.12 -24.33 -3.22
N PRO A 23 -31.63 -24.71 -2.02
CA PRO A 23 -31.63 -23.81 -0.88
C PRO A 23 -30.69 -22.66 -1.21
N VAL A 24 -31.24 -21.60 -1.81
CA VAL A 24 -30.57 -20.32 -1.93
C VAL A 24 -30.64 -19.72 -0.53
N ASN A 25 -29.51 -19.72 0.18
CA ASN A 25 -29.41 -18.93 1.40
C ASN A 25 -29.53 -17.46 0.97
N ASP A 26 -30.73 -16.91 1.02
CA ASP A 26 -31.09 -15.56 0.58
C ASP A 26 -30.61 -14.44 1.52
N THR A 27 -29.62 -14.71 2.37
CA THR A 27 -28.95 -13.64 3.12
C THR A 27 -27.61 -13.37 2.45
N PRO A 28 -27.43 -12.27 1.70
CA PRO A 28 -26.10 -11.77 1.37
C PRO A 28 -25.42 -11.40 2.69
N GLY A 29 -24.74 -12.38 3.26
CA GLY A 29 -24.23 -12.28 4.61
C GLY A 29 -22.96 -11.44 4.58
N VAL A 30 -22.83 -10.50 5.51
CA VAL A 30 -21.53 -9.87 5.82
C VAL A 30 -20.44 -10.94 6.00
N SER A 31 -20.81 -12.13 6.47
CA SER A 31 -19.95 -13.32 6.55
C SER A 31 -19.38 -13.77 5.19
N GLU A 32 -20.20 -13.81 4.14
CA GLU A 32 -19.77 -14.20 2.80
C GLU A 32 -18.85 -13.13 2.20
N PHE A 33 -19.18 -11.85 2.38
CA PHE A 33 -18.31 -10.73 1.98
C PHE A 33 -16.94 -10.79 2.66
N ILE A 34 -16.90 -11.07 3.98
CA ILE A 34 -15.65 -11.24 4.73
C ILE A 34 -14.88 -12.46 4.21
N GLN A 35 -15.57 -13.58 3.96
CA GLN A 35 -14.95 -14.80 3.46
C GLN A 35 -14.33 -14.59 2.07
N GLU A 36 -15.04 -13.93 1.16
CA GLU A 36 -14.56 -13.54 -0.17
C GLU A 36 -13.34 -12.63 -0.08
N THR A 37 -13.45 -11.55 0.70
CA THR A 37 -12.39 -10.57 0.88
C THR A 37 -11.14 -11.23 1.45
N LEU A 38 -11.28 -12.11 2.44
CA LEU A 38 -10.18 -12.84 3.06
C LEU A 38 -9.56 -13.85 2.10
N ALA A 39 -10.36 -14.56 1.30
CA ALA A 39 -9.87 -15.49 0.28
C ALA A 39 -9.07 -14.77 -0.82
N LEU A 40 -9.56 -13.64 -1.31
CA LEU A 40 -8.87 -12.80 -2.30
C LEU A 40 -7.60 -12.16 -1.72
N THR A 41 -7.65 -11.71 -0.46
CA THR A 41 -6.47 -11.17 0.24
C THR A 41 -5.41 -12.27 0.39
N LYS A 42 -5.81 -13.47 0.81
CA LYS A 42 -4.92 -14.64 0.92
C LYS A 42 -4.28 -14.98 -0.43
N ARG A 43 -5.04 -14.89 -1.53
CA ARG A 43 -4.49 -15.06 -2.89
C ARG A 43 -3.37 -14.06 -3.17
N LEU A 44 -3.55 -12.77 -2.86
CA LEU A 44 -2.53 -11.74 -3.05
C LEU A 44 -1.27 -12.02 -2.19
N PHE A 45 -1.44 -12.45 -0.94
CA PHE A 45 -0.32 -12.86 -0.10
C PHE A 45 0.42 -14.10 -0.63
N ILE A 46 -0.29 -15.10 -1.17
CA ILE A 46 0.35 -16.26 -1.80
C ILE A 46 1.14 -15.84 -3.04
N GLN A 47 0.62 -14.90 -3.85
CA GLN A 47 1.35 -14.36 -4.99
C GLN A 47 2.63 -13.64 -4.54
N LEU A 48 2.55 -12.86 -3.47
CA LEU A 48 3.71 -12.20 -2.86
C LEU A 48 4.76 -13.21 -2.39
N GLN A 49 4.33 -14.27 -1.73
CA GLN A 49 5.22 -15.34 -1.27
C GLN A 49 5.90 -16.06 -2.44
N ARG A 50 5.20 -16.23 -3.56
CA ARG A 50 5.75 -16.82 -4.80
C ARG A 50 6.68 -15.85 -5.54
N ARG A 51 6.55 -14.54 -5.33
CA ARG A 51 7.38 -13.49 -5.93
C ARG A 51 8.01 -12.59 -4.86
N PRO A 52 8.89 -13.14 -4.01
CA PRO A 52 9.47 -12.42 -2.88
C PRO A 52 10.32 -11.23 -3.33
N SER A 53 10.80 -11.24 -4.58
CA SER A 53 11.54 -10.13 -5.18
C SER A 53 10.81 -8.79 -5.10
N THR A 54 9.48 -8.79 -5.19
CA THR A 54 8.67 -7.56 -5.11
C THR A 54 8.73 -6.94 -3.71
N LEU A 55 8.60 -7.77 -2.68
CA LEU A 55 8.71 -7.33 -1.29
C LEU A 55 10.14 -6.91 -0.96
N MET A 56 11.12 -7.71 -1.40
CA MET A 56 12.54 -7.40 -1.19
C MET A 56 12.92 -6.08 -1.85
N ALA A 57 12.54 -5.86 -3.12
CA ALA A 57 12.79 -4.60 -3.81
C ALA A 57 12.10 -3.42 -3.09
N GLY A 58 10.85 -3.61 -2.64
CA GLY A 58 10.10 -2.58 -1.90
C GLY A 58 10.71 -2.19 -0.54
N ILE A 59 11.54 -3.05 0.06
CA ILE A 59 12.26 -2.74 1.31
C ILE A 59 13.69 -2.28 1.02
N ILE A 60 14.41 -2.98 0.14
CA ILE A 60 15.81 -2.70 -0.18
C ILE A 60 15.95 -1.34 -0.85
N GLN A 61 15.07 -1.00 -1.80
CA GLN A 61 15.15 0.27 -2.52
C GLN A 61 15.10 1.49 -1.59
N PRO A 62 14.10 1.65 -0.70
CA PRO A 62 14.07 2.78 0.22
C PRO A 62 15.19 2.75 1.27
N LEU A 63 15.63 1.57 1.72
CA LEU A 63 16.80 1.46 2.61
C LEU A 63 18.10 1.89 1.93
N MET A 64 18.28 1.50 0.67
CA MET A 64 19.40 1.95 -0.15
C MET A 64 19.39 3.46 -0.29
N TRP A 65 18.23 4.06 -0.59
CA TRP A 65 18.10 5.52 -0.63
C TRP A 65 18.42 6.18 0.70
N LEU A 66 17.93 5.63 1.81
CA LEU A 66 18.21 6.13 3.16
C LEU A 66 19.72 6.14 3.46
N ILE A 67 20.42 5.05 3.14
CA ILE A 67 21.86 4.91 3.37
C ILE A 67 22.66 5.82 2.44
N LEU A 68 22.35 5.82 1.14
CA LEU A 68 23.09 6.60 0.13
C LEU A 68 22.94 8.10 0.39
N PHE A 69 21.72 8.58 0.61
CA PHE A 69 21.50 9.99 0.91
C PHE A 69 21.99 10.36 2.32
N GLY A 70 21.85 9.46 3.30
CA GLY A 70 22.45 9.63 4.62
C GLY A 70 23.97 9.83 4.55
N ALA A 71 24.66 9.03 3.74
CA ALA A 71 26.10 9.13 3.50
C ALA A 71 26.48 10.37 2.66
N LEU A 72 25.71 10.67 1.60
CA LEU A 72 25.97 11.79 0.69
C LEU A 72 25.99 13.14 1.43
N PHE A 73 25.08 13.32 2.39
CA PHE A 73 24.95 14.53 3.19
C PHE A 73 25.57 14.42 4.59
N GLN A 74 26.37 13.38 4.84
CA GLN A 74 27.04 13.20 6.14
C GLN A 74 27.99 14.36 6.48
N ASN A 75 28.59 14.97 5.46
CA ASN A 75 29.49 16.12 5.59
C ASN A 75 28.80 17.46 5.29
N ALA A 76 27.46 17.48 5.22
CA ALA A 76 26.74 18.72 5.02
C ALA A 76 26.94 19.66 6.24
N PRO A 77 27.05 20.99 6.03
CA PRO A 77 27.20 21.94 7.13
C PRO A 77 26.13 21.76 8.22
N GLN A 78 26.55 21.64 9.48
CA GLN A 78 25.64 21.57 10.61
C GLN A 78 24.82 22.86 10.69
N GLY A 79 23.50 22.75 10.87
CA GLY A 79 22.56 23.89 10.95
C GLY A 79 21.62 24.08 9.77
N ILE A 80 21.86 23.42 8.62
CA ILE A 80 20.99 23.49 7.44
C ILE A 80 19.65 22.74 7.66
N PHE A 81 19.65 21.68 8.47
CA PHE A 81 18.48 20.81 8.67
C PHE A 81 17.91 20.84 10.12
N GLY A 82 18.32 21.82 10.93
CA GLY A 82 18.02 21.92 12.36
C GLY A 82 19.23 21.61 13.26
N GLU A 83 19.36 22.29 14.40
CA GLU A 83 20.58 22.41 15.24
C GLU A 83 21.20 21.10 15.79
N SER A 84 20.65 19.91 15.52
CA SER A 84 21.23 18.64 15.99
C SER A 84 20.76 17.40 15.19
N LEU A 85 20.19 17.59 14.00
CA LEU A 85 19.63 16.48 13.23
C LEU A 85 20.64 15.92 12.24
N SER A 86 21.06 14.67 12.48
CA SER A 86 21.65 13.84 11.43
C SER A 86 20.69 13.81 10.24
N TYR A 87 21.18 14.10 9.03
CA TYR A 87 20.37 14.12 7.81
C TYR A 87 19.59 12.80 7.59
N GLY A 88 20.13 11.68 8.07
CA GLY A 88 19.42 10.38 8.08
C GLY A 88 18.11 10.40 8.87
N LYS A 89 18.02 11.14 10.00
CA LYS A 89 16.77 11.33 10.77
C LYS A 89 15.75 12.13 9.98
N PHE A 90 16.20 13.22 9.36
CA PHE A 90 15.35 14.08 8.55
C PHE A 90 14.75 13.31 7.36
N LEU A 91 15.59 12.52 6.70
CA LEU A 91 15.24 11.73 5.53
C LEU A 91 14.38 10.50 5.87
N GLY A 92 14.59 9.89 7.04
CA GLY A 92 13.85 8.70 7.49
C GLY A 92 12.33 8.90 7.46
N ALA A 93 11.83 10.02 7.97
CA ALA A 93 10.40 10.36 7.92
C ALA A 93 9.89 10.48 6.47
N GLY A 94 10.67 11.11 5.58
CA GLY A 94 10.38 11.23 4.15
C GLY A 94 10.31 9.88 3.45
N VAL A 95 11.30 9.02 3.69
CA VAL A 95 11.41 7.69 3.08
C VAL A 95 10.27 6.77 3.51
N ILE A 96 9.84 6.81 4.78
CA ILE A 96 8.69 6.03 5.27
C ILE A 96 7.44 6.38 4.47
N VAL A 97 7.09 7.68 4.42
CA VAL A 97 5.89 8.14 3.72
C VAL A 97 5.98 7.89 2.23
N PHE A 98 7.12 8.19 1.62
CA PHE A 98 7.29 8.02 0.18
C PHE A 98 7.22 6.56 -0.24
N THR A 99 7.77 5.64 0.56
CA THR A 99 7.65 4.20 0.31
C THR A 99 6.20 3.75 0.36
N ALA A 100 5.48 4.15 1.41
CA ALA A 100 4.06 3.82 1.55
C ALA A 100 3.21 4.41 0.41
N PHE A 101 3.49 5.65 0.01
CA PHE A 101 2.85 6.31 -1.13
C PHE A 101 3.13 5.60 -2.45
N ALA A 102 4.39 5.26 -2.73
CA ALA A 102 4.78 4.55 -3.93
C ALA A 102 4.14 3.15 -3.96
N GLY A 103 4.12 2.43 -2.84
CA GLY A 103 3.42 1.16 -2.71
C GLY A 103 1.92 1.29 -2.98
N ALA A 104 1.27 2.29 -2.40
CA ALA A 104 -0.15 2.59 -2.61
C ALA A 104 -0.47 2.98 -4.07
N LEU A 105 0.39 3.74 -4.73
CA LEU A 105 0.23 4.06 -6.15
C LEU A 105 0.34 2.82 -7.05
N ASN A 106 1.14 1.82 -6.65
CA ASN A 106 1.28 0.56 -7.39
C ASN A 106 0.14 -0.45 -7.10
N ALA A 107 -0.77 -0.13 -6.17
CA ALA A 107 -1.87 -1.01 -5.77
C ALA A 107 -2.80 -1.43 -6.92
N GLY A 108 -2.96 -0.57 -7.94
CA GLY A 108 -3.79 -0.84 -9.10
C GLY A 108 -3.18 -1.84 -10.09
N LEU A 109 -1.86 -2.10 -10.04
CA LEU A 109 -1.19 -2.95 -11.03
C LEU A 109 -1.66 -4.42 -10.99
N PRO A 110 -1.77 -5.09 -9.83
CA PRO A 110 -2.29 -6.46 -9.79
C PRO A 110 -3.70 -6.59 -10.38
N ILE A 111 -4.56 -5.58 -10.17
CA ILE A 111 -5.92 -5.57 -10.71
C ILE A 111 -5.90 -5.33 -12.23
N MET A 112 -5.03 -4.45 -12.71
CA MET A 112 -4.84 -4.22 -14.15
C MET A 112 -4.36 -5.51 -14.86
N PHE A 113 -3.39 -6.22 -14.27
CA PHE A 113 -2.94 -7.50 -14.80
C PHE A 113 -4.06 -8.56 -14.75
N ASP A 114 -4.82 -8.63 -13.66
CA ASP A 114 -5.98 -9.53 -13.57
C ASP A 114 -7.02 -9.24 -14.67
N ARG A 115 -7.21 -7.97 -15.04
CA ARG A 115 -8.07 -7.55 -16.15
C ARG A 115 -7.52 -7.99 -17.50
N GLU A 116 -6.25 -7.74 -17.77
CA GLU A 116 -5.59 -8.08 -19.05
C GLU A 116 -5.52 -9.58 -19.28
N PHE A 117 -5.20 -10.37 -18.24
CA PHE A 117 -5.17 -11.83 -18.33
C PHE A 117 -6.57 -12.47 -18.31
N GLY A 118 -7.64 -11.66 -18.25
CA GLY A 118 -9.02 -12.12 -18.20
C GLY A 118 -9.40 -12.86 -16.91
N PHE A 119 -8.55 -12.82 -15.88
CA PHE A 119 -8.84 -13.39 -14.56
C PHE A 119 -9.97 -12.63 -13.87
N LEU A 120 -9.99 -11.30 -14.00
CA LEU A 120 -11.06 -10.46 -13.49
C LEU A 120 -12.41 -10.84 -14.10
N ASN A 121 -12.47 -11.13 -15.40
CA ASN A 121 -13.71 -11.59 -16.05
C ASN A 121 -14.19 -12.92 -15.47
N ARG A 122 -13.27 -13.84 -15.14
CA ARG A 122 -13.63 -15.12 -14.48
C ARG A 122 -14.15 -14.90 -13.06
N LEU A 123 -13.56 -13.97 -12.30
CA LEU A 123 -14.06 -13.58 -10.99
C LEU A 123 -15.47 -12.98 -11.08
N LEU A 124 -15.72 -12.11 -12.06
CA LEU A 124 -17.02 -11.44 -12.21
C LEU A 124 -18.15 -12.36 -12.67
N VAL A 125 -17.83 -13.52 -13.26
CA VAL A 125 -18.80 -14.57 -13.64
C VAL A 125 -19.01 -15.58 -12.51
N ALA A 126 -18.08 -15.69 -11.57
CA ALA A 126 -18.28 -16.50 -10.37
C ALA A 126 -19.40 -15.90 -9.51
N PRO A 127 -20.12 -16.71 -8.71
CA PRO A 127 -21.14 -16.22 -7.80
C PRO A 127 -20.46 -15.47 -6.63
N LEU A 128 -20.03 -14.24 -6.89
CA LEU A 128 -19.53 -13.31 -5.89
C LEU A 128 -20.70 -12.47 -5.39
N VAL A 129 -20.82 -12.36 -4.07
CA VAL A 129 -21.83 -11.55 -3.36
C VAL A 129 -21.60 -10.06 -3.64
N SER A 130 -20.34 -9.62 -3.76
CA SER A 130 -20.03 -8.21 -4.04
C SER A 130 -18.75 -8.00 -4.86
N ARG A 131 -18.83 -7.11 -5.85
CA ARG A 131 -17.67 -6.65 -6.63
C ARG A 131 -16.70 -5.81 -5.78
N PHE A 132 -17.19 -5.23 -4.68
CA PHE A 132 -16.38 -4.47 -3.74
C PHE A 132 -15.40 -5.37 -2.96
N SER A 133 -15.63 -6.68 -2.87
CA SER A 133 -14.71 -7.64 -2.22
C SER A 133 -13.32 -7.63 -2.87
N ILE A 134 -13.25 -7.41 -4.20
CA ILE A 134 -11.98 -7.35 -4.96
C ILE A 134 -11.17 -6.10 -4.57
N VAL A 135 -11.86 -4.95 -4.53
CA VAL A 135 -11.26 -3.66 -4.15
C VAL A 135 -10.82 -3.68 -2.69
N ALA A 136 -11.66 -4.18 -1.80
CA ALA A 136 -11.36 -4.31 -0.38
C ALA A 136 -10.15 -5.23 -0.13
N ALA A 137 -10.09 -6.38 -0.81
CA ALA A 137 -8.98 -7.31 -0.68
C ALA A 137 -7.64 -6.70 -1.14
N SER A 138 -7.66 -5.97 -2.25
CA SER A 138 -6.47 -5.25 -2.74
C SER A 138 -6.04 -4.15 -1.76
N ALA A 139 -6.99 -3.37 -1.23
CA ALA A 139 -6.70 -2.34 -0.24
C ALA A 139 -6.08 -2.93 1.04
N ILE A 140 -6.67 -3.99 1.60
CA ILE A 140 -6.15 -4.67 2.80
C ILE A 140 -4.73 -5.20 2.55
N TYR A 141 -4.50 -5.83 1.41
CA TYR A 141 -3.18 -6.35 1.03
C TYR A 141 -2.12 -5.24 0.99
N ILE A 142 -2.42 -4.11 0.36
CA ILE A 142 -1.48 -2.99 0.21
C ILE A 142 -1.25 -2.26 1.53
N ILE A 143 -2.29 -2.09 2.34
CA ILE A 143 -2.17 -1.54 3.69
C ILE A 143 -1.24 -2.40 4.53
N ALA A 144 -1.46 -3.72 4.54
CA ALA A 144 -0.62 -4.64 5.30
C ALA A 144 0.83 -4.62 4.82
N LEU A 145 1.05 -4.57 3.50
CA LEU A 145 2.40 -4.48 2.92
C LEU A 145 3.09 -3.17 3.27
N SER A 146 2.38 -2.05 3.19
CA SER A 146 2.91 -0.71 3.48
C SER A 146 3.24 -0.56 4.97
N LEU A 147 2.42 -1.11 5.86
CA LEU A 147 2.70 -1.17 7.30
C LEU A 147 3.93 -2.03 7.59
N LEU A 148 4.06 -3.19 6.95
CA LEU A 148 5.24 -4.05 7.09
C LEU A 148 6.52 -3.33 6.62
N GLN A 149 6.48 -2.67 5.47
CA GLN A 149 7.59 -1.86 4.95
C GLN A 149 7.92 -0.70 5.90
N THR A 150 6.90 -0.02 6.44
CA THR A 150 7.08 1.05 7.43
C THR A 150 7.80 0.54 8.67
N VAL A 151 7.39 -0.60 9.23
CA VAL A 151 8.06 -1.21 10.39
C VAL A 151 9.52 -1.55 10.07
N ALA A 152 9.79 -2.12 8.90
CA ALA A 152 11.15 -2.42 8.46
C ALA A 152 12.03 -1.16 8.35
N ILE A 153 11.51 -0.08 7.75
CA ILE A 153 12.22 1.18 7.58
C ILE A 153 12.43 1.88 8.93
N VAL A 154 11.43 1.91 9.81
CA VAL A 154 11.54 2.48 11.17
C VAL A 154 12.62 1.73 11.96
N THR A 155 12.63 0.40 11.88
CA THR A 155 13.64 -0.45 12.54
C THR A 155 15.03 -0.13 12.01
N ALA A 156 15.21 -0.07 10.69
CA ALA A 156 16.49 0.27 10.08
C ALA A 156 16.95 1.70 10.43
N SER A 157 16.04 2.68 10.37
CA SER A 157 16.31 4.06 10.76
C SER A 157 16.76 4.16 12.22
N SER A 158 16.16 3.37 13.13
CA SER A 158 16.61 3.28 14.52
C SER A 158 18.07 2.78 14.63
N PHE A 159 18.47 1.79 13.83
CA PHE A 159 19.86 1.32 13.78
C PHE A 159 20.84 2.38 13.24
N LEU A 160 20.39 3.27 12.35
CA LEU A 160 21.15 4.44 11.89
C LEU A 160 21.25 5.58 12.93
N GLY A 161 20.80 5.35 14.17
CA GLY A 161 20.87 6.32 15.26
C GLY A 161 19.72 7.32 15.29
N ALA A 162 18.61 7.03 14.58
CA ALA A 162 17.47 7.93 14.54
C ALA A 162 16.72 8.05 15.89
N GLY A 163 16.86 7.05 16.76
CA GLY A 163 16.05 6.91 17.97
C GLY A 163 14.68 6.32 17.65
N LEU A 164 14.08 5.63 18.63
CA LEU A 164 12.71 5.13 18.54
C LEU A 164 11.75 6.20 19.10
N PRO A 165 10.71 6.60 18.36
CA PRO A 165 9.64 7.40 18.94
C PRO A 165 8.96 6.62 20.07
N ASN A 166 8.26 7.33 20.96
CA ASN A 166 7.45 6.71 22.01
C ASN A 166 6.36 5.80 21.41
N LEU A 167 5.82 4.83 22.15
CA LEU A 167 4.84 3.85 21.64
C LEU A 167 3.60 4.53 21.03
N ALA A 168 3.16 5.64 21.64
CA ALA A 168 2.08 6.48 21.13
C ALA A 168 2.45 7.15 19.79
N GLY A 169 3.72 7.52 19.61
CA GLY A 169 4.24 8.07 18.36
C GLY A 169 4.25 7.02 17.23
N LEU A 170 4.66 5.78 17.52
CA LEU A 170 4.58 4.70 16.53
C LEU A 170 3.14 4.43 16.07
N ALA A 171 2.18 4.42 17.00
CA ALA A 171 0.77 4.23 16.68
C ALA A 171 0.25 5.34 15.75
N MET A 172 0.62 6.60 16.02
CA MET A 172 0.23 7.74 15.21
C MET A 172 0.91 7.72 13.83
N ILE A 173 2.19 7.34 13.74
CA ILE A 173 2.87 7.12 12.45
C ILE A 173 2.11 6.06 11.64
N GLY A 174 1.73 4.95 12.27
CA GLY A 174 0.93 3.90 11.64
C GLY A 174 -0.42 4.41 11.12
N LEU A 175 -1.10 5.25 11.90
CA LEU A 175 -2.37 5.87 11.53
C LEU A 175 -2.23 6.83 10.34
N ILE A 176 -1.21 7.69 10.35
CA ILE A 176 -0.93 8.63 9.25
C ILE A 176 -0.65 7.86 7.95
N VAL A 177 0.22 6.85 8.03
CA VAL A 177 0.53 5.98 6.89
C VAL A 177 -0.73 5.24 6.41
N PHE A 178 -1.54 4.73 7.34
CA PHE A 178 -2.80 4.05 7.01
C PHE A 178 -3.74 4.97 6.22
N LEU A 179 -4.00 6.18 6.70
CA LEU A 179 -4.89 7.14 6.03
C LEU A 179 -4.38 7.52 4.64
N LEU A 180 -3.08 7.78 4.51
CA LEU A 180 -2.46 8.09 3.23
C LEU A 180 -2.58 6.91 2.26
N VAL A 181 -2.24 5.70 2.70
CA VAL A 181 -2.28 4.50 1.87
C VAL A 181 -3.70 4.21 1.42
N VAL A 182 -4.71 4.33 2.29
CA VAL A 182 -6.12 4.12 1.92
C VAL A 182 -6.55 5.09 0.81
N GLY A 183 -6.26 6.39 0.97
CA GLY A 183 -6.64 7.40 -0.02
C GLY A 183 -5.96 7.19 -1.37
N VAL A 184 -4.65 6.95 -1.36
CA VAL A 184 -3.85 6.78 -2.58
C VAL A 184 -4.16 5.45 -3.26
N THR A 185 -4.42 4.39 -2.49
CA THR A 185 -4.84 3.09 -3.02
C THR A 185 -6.19 3.21 -3.72
N ALA A 186 -7.16 3.93 -3.14
CA ALA A 186 -8.44 4.17 -3.79
C ALA A 186 -8.28 4.91 -5.13
N LEU A 187 -7.40 5.93 -5.18
CA LEU A 187 -7.06 6.63 -6.42
C LEU A 187 -6.41 5.70 -7.45
N SER A 188 -5.42 4.90 -7.03
CA SER A 188 -4.72 3.94 -7.89
C SER A 188 -5.67 2.88 -8.46
N LEU A 189 -6.58 2.36 -7.64
CA LEU A 189 -7.61 1.42 -8.10
C LEU A 189 -8.58 2.08 -9.07
N GLY A 190 -8.99 3.32 -8.82
CA GLY A 190 -9.80 4.11 -9.75
C GLY A 190 -9.12 4.25 -11.11
N LEU A 191 -7.82 4.58 -11.13
CA LEU A 191 -7.01 4.64 -12.34
C LEU A 191 -6.89 3.28 -13.04
N ALA A 192 -6.79 2.19 -12.28
CA ALA A 192 -6.71 0.84 -12.84
C ALA A 192 -7.99 0.43 -13.61
N PHE A 193 -9.15 0.97 -13.24
CA PHE A 193 -10.38 0.75 -13.99
C PHE A 193 -10.59 1.77 -15.11
N ALA A 194 -10.09 3.00 -14.95
CA ALA A 194 -10.24 4.07 -15.94
C ALA A 194 -9.30 3.92 -17.15
N LEU A 195 -8.08 3.43 -16.94
CA LEU A 195 -7.06 3.31 -17.99
C LEU A 195 -7.24 2.04 -18.83
N PRO A 196 -6.75 2.03 -20.09
CA PRO A 196 -6.91 0.90 -20.99
C PRO A 196 -5.99 -0.28 -20.67
N GLY A 197 -4.77 -0.04 -20.17
CA GLY A 197 -3.79 -1.09 -19.89
C GLY A 197 -2.75 -0.73 -18.82
N HIS A 198 -1.89 -1.69 -18.50
CA HIS A 198 -0.85 -1.56 -17.46
C HIS A 198 0.26 -0.60 -17.85
N ILE A 199 0.59 -0.45 -19.13
CA ILE A 199 1.63 0.46 -19.61
C ILE A 199 1.25 1.90 -19.29
N GLU A 200 -0.01 2.26 -19.52
CA GLU A 200 -0.55 3.59 -19.23
C GLU A 200 -0.57 3.85 -17.71
N LEU A 201 -0.96 2.86 -16.91
CA LEU A 201 -0.94 2.98 -15.46
C LEU A 201 0.49 3.19 -14.93
N ILE A 202 1.47 2.43 -15.44
CA ILE A 202 2.88 2.59 -15.07
C ILE A 202 3.39 3.98 -15.48
N ALA A 203 3.03 4.47 -16.66
CA ALA A 203 3.42 5.80 -17.12
C ALA A 203 2.86 6.90 -16.21
N VAL A 204 1.58 6.81 -15.83
CA VAL A 204 0.95 7.75 -14.88
C VAL A 204 1.63 7.68 -13.52
N ILE A 205 1.92 6.47 -13.00
CA ILE A 205 2.65 6.30 -11.75
C ILE A 205 4.01 6.99 -11.83
N PHE A 206 4.79 6.76 -12.89
CA PHE A 206 6.13 7.33 -13.02
C PHE A 206 6.12 8.86 -13.12
N VAL A 207 5.23 9.41 -13.96
CA VAL A 207 5.06 10.87 -14.15
C VAL A 207 4.54 11.54 -12.87
N THR A 208 3.80 10.83 -12.03
CA THR A 208 3.24 11.39 -10.79
C THR A 208 4.22 11.25 -9.62
N ASN A 209 4.88 10.10 -9.50
CA ASN A 209 5.66 9.71 -8.33
C ASN A 209 6.92 10.56 -8.14
N LEU A 210 7.71 10.80 -9.19
CA LEU A 210 8.95 11.59 -9.09
C LEU A 210 8.69 13.09 -8.87
N PRO A 211 7.82 13.78 -9.64
CA PRO A 211 7.53 15.18 -9.39
C PRO A 211 6.93 15.44 -8.00
N LEU A 212 6.06 14.55 -7.52
CA LEU A 212 5.52 14.66 -6.15
C LEU A 212 6.61 14.48 -5.09
N LEU A 213 7.61 13.62 -5.30
CA LEU A 213 8.74 13.48 -4.38
C LEU A 213 9.51 14.80 -4.26
N PHE A 214 9.87 15.41 -5.39
CA PHE A 214 10.63 16.66 -5.41
C PHE A 214 9.81 17.87 -4.96
N ALA A 215 8.51 17.85 -5.22
CA ALA A 215 7.56 18.83 -4.71
C ALA A 215 7.02 18.45 -3.31
N SER A 216 7.78 17.72 -2.50
CA SER A 216 7.42 17.38 -1.11
C SER A 216 8.55 17.74 -0.16
N THR A 217 8.22 17.84 1.14
CA THR A 217 9.23 18.08 2.18
C THR A 217 10.04 16.83 2.55
N ALA A 218 10.02 15.76 1.73
CA ALA A 218 10.74 14.51 1.98
C ALA A 218 12.26 14.69 1.91
N LEU A 219 12.74 15.38 0.87
CA LEU A 219 14.17 15.52 0.57
C LEU A 219 14.76 16.84 1.09
N ALA A 220 13.96 17.91 1.12
CA ALA A 220 14.41 19.23 1.53
C ALA A 220 13.39 19.91 2.46
N PRO A 221 13.85 20.68 3.46
CA PRO A 221 13.00 21.58 4.24
C PRO A 221 12.24 22.57 3.36
N LEU A 222 11.03 22.92 3.78
CA LEU A 222 10.18 23.91 3.09
C LEU A 222 10.89 25.27 2.96
N SER A 223 11.72 25.65 3.94
CA SER A 223 12.46 26.92 3.98
C SER A 223 13.49 27.09 2.85
N PHE A 224 13.98 26.00 2.24
CA PHE A 224 14.92 26.09 1.11
C PHE A 224 14.26 26.19 -0.25
N MET A 225 12.95 25.98 -0.32
CA MET A 225 12.23 26.00 -1.59
C MET A 225 11.87 27.43 -2.00
N PRO A 226 11.82 27.75 -3.31
CA PRO A 226 11.28 29.02 -3.78
C PRO A 226 9.78 29.13 -3.45
N LYS A 227 9.26 30.36 -3.29
CA LYS A 227 7.88 30.61 -2.82
C LYS A 227 6.80 29.84 -3.59
N TRP A 228 6.92 29.73 -4.91
CA TRP A 228 5.97 28.96 -5.73
C TRP A 228 5.97 27.47 -5.38
N LEU A 229 7.15 26.90 -5.13
CA LEU A 229 7.31 25.49 -4.79
C LEU A 229 6.90 25.22 -3.34
N GLN A 230 7.06 26.19 -2.44
CA GLN A 230 6.51 26.10 -1.08
C GLN A 230 4.99 25.94 -1.12
N VAL A 231 4.30 26.65 -2.02
CA VAL A 231 2.84 26.51 -2.17
C VAL A 231 2.45 25.14 -2.71
N VAL A 232 3.16 24.66 -3.74
CA VAL A 232 2.91 23.32 -4.29
C VAL A 232 3.19 22.23 -3.25
N ALA A 233 4.29 22.36 -2.51
CA ALA A 233 4.70 21.40 -1.50
C ALA A 233 3.74 21.36 -0.30
N SER A 234 3.12 22.48 0.05
CA SER A 234 2.12 22.54 1.12
C SER A 234 0.75 22.03 0.69
N LEU A 235 0.44 21.96 -0.61
CA LEU A 235 -0.76 21.26 -1.11
C LEU A 235 -0.54 19.74 -1.29
N ASN A 236 0.71 19.28 -1.22
CA ASN A 236 1.05 17.89 -1.49
C ASN A 236 0.66 16.98 -0.31
N PRO A 237 -0.15 15.92 -0.52
CA PRO A 237 -0.53 14.98 0.55
C PRO A 237 0.68 14.30 1.21
N LEU A 238 1.81 14.19 0.50
CA LEU A 238 3.06 13.69 1.07
C LEU A 238 3.56 14.59 2.19
N SER A 239 3.61 15.90 1.98
CA SER A 239 4.13 16.84 2.99
C SER A 239 3.27 16.82 4.26
N TYR A 240 1.94 16.72 4.10
CA TYR A 240 1.00 16.55 5.22
C TYR A 240 1.20 15.27 6.02
N ALA A 241 1.77 14.21 5.44
CA ALA A 241 2.11 12.99 6.17
C ALA A 241 3.55 13.02 6.72
N ILE A 242 4.48 13.63 6.00
CA ILE A 242 5.91 13.66 6.36
C ILE A 242 6.16 14.54 7.58
N GLU A 243 5.56 15.73 7.63
CA GLU A 243 5.85 16.69 8.69
C GLU A 243 5.35 16.22 10.07
N PRO A 244 4.15 15.61 10.22
CA PRO A 244 3.74 15.07 11.51
C PRO A 244 4.64 13.92 11.95
N ILE A 245 4.99 13.01 11.04
CA ILE A 245 5.91 11.92 11.35
C ILE A 245 7.26 12.48 11.81
N ARG A 246 7.78 13.50 11.12
CA ARG A 246 9.01 14.20 11.51
C ARG A 246 8.88 14.86 12.88
N TYR A 247 7.78 15.55 13.16
CA TYR A 247 7.53 16.18 14.47
C TYR A 247 7.52 15.15 15.60
N LEU A 248 6.92 13.98 15.37
CA LEU A 248 6.87 12.87 16.33
C LEU A 248 8.23 12.25 16.62
N TYR A 249 9.17 12.29 15.67
CA TYR A 249 10.55 11.86 15.91
C TYR A 249 11.36 12.88 16.73
N LEU A 250 10.94 14.14 16.76
CA LEU A 250 11.65 15.24 17.42
C LEU A 250 11.09 15.56 18.81
N HIS A 251 9.78 15.42 19.00
CA HIS A 251 9.09 15.79 20.22
C HIS A 251 8.41 14.58 20.85
N ASN A 252 8.93 14.14 22.00
CA ASN A 252 8.31 13.06 22.78
C ASN A 252 6.98 13.50 23.44
N ASP A 253 6.82 14.79 23.72
CA ASP A 253 5.63 15.39 24.34
C ASP A 253 4.71 16.03 23.29
N TRP A 254 4.20 15.22 22.37
CA TRP A 254 3.33 15.70 21.29
C TRP A 254 1.87 15.80 21.76
N SER A 255 1.14 16.79 21.23
CA SER A 255 -0.30 16.98 21.44
C SER A 255 -1.03 17.16 20.11
N VAL A 256 -2.33 16.85 20.05
CA VAL A 256 -3.13 16.96 18.81
C VAL A 256 -3.22 18.41 18.31
N GLY A 257 -3.02 19.40 19.19
CA GLY A 257 -2.98 20.82 18.84
C GLY A 257 -1.59 21.35 18.45
N SER A 258 -0.56 20.49 18.36
CA SER A 258 0.79 20.94 18.00
C SER A 258 0.86 21.40 16.56
N ILE A 259 1.52 22.54 16.34
CA ILE A 259 1.73 23.10 15.00
C ILE A 259 2.88 22.34 14.36
N VAL A 260 2.53 21.47 13.42
CA VAL A 260 3.46 20.59 12.72
C VAL A 260 4.02 21.26 11.45
N MET A 261 3.19 22.07 10.79
CA MET A 261 3.51 22.76 9.55
C MET A 261 2.99 24.20 9.63
N GLN A 262 3.83 25.18 9.32
CA GLN A 262 3.39 26.54 9.00
C GLN A 262 3.32 26.68 7.49
N ALA A 263 2.11 26.66 6.95
CA ALA A 263 1.91 26.98 5.54
C ALA A 263 2.25 28.47 5.30
N PRO A 264 2.76 28.84 4.13
CA PRO A 264 3.11 30.22 3.81
C PRO A 264 1.89 31.14 3.60
N TRP A 265 0.66 30.66 3.85
CA TRP A 265 -0.61 31.41 3.74
C TRP A 265 -1.42 31.37 5.03
#